data_AF-A0AAD5SWW0-F1
#
_entry.id   AF-A0AAD5SWW0-F1
#
_cell.length_a   1.000
_cell.length_b   1.000
_cell.length_c   1.000
_cell.angle_alpha   90.00
_cell.angle_beta   90.00
_cell.angle_gamma   90.00
#
_symmetry.space_group_name_H-M   'P 1'
#
loop_
_entity.id
_entity.type
_entity.pdbx_description
1 polymer ?
#
loop_
_entity_poly.entity_id
_entity_poly.type
_entity_poly.pdbx_seq_one_letter_code
_entity_poly.pdbx_strand_id
1 'polypeptide(L)'
;QTNYTPGSIAKKASSTNSEIYHPQALPTVDNHILTPLCAAIPHVDLMPGELDPSNYALPQRPMPSGLFPIARGFSSFNQVSNPYAVNVPLTDDDSNVNAGYDNDGNDDDNAYRLFLGSSGQNFDDVVKYSLSNGVFGVADRLDVAQRLLSWGHLAPTAPDTLGINIDK
;
A
#
# COMPACT_ATOMS: atom_id res chain seq x y z
N GLN A 1 6.69 -29.26 -26.52
CA GLN A 1 7.67 -28.23 -26.11
C GLN A 1 6.88 -26.94 -25.94
N THR A 2 6.70 -26.47 -24.71
CA THR A 2 6.01 -25.20 -24.43
C THR A 2 7.00 -24.07 -24.64
N ASN A 3 6.71 -23.20 -25.61
CA ASN A 3 7.53 -22.03 -25.91
C ASN A 3 7.55 -21.08 -24.71
N TYR A 4 8.72 -20.95 -24.09
CA TYR A 4 8.98 -19.94 -23.05
C TYR A 4 9.39 -18.65 -23.75
N THR A 5 8.60 -17.59 -23.56
CA THR A 5 8.96 -16.23 -23.98
C THR A 5 9.51 -15.48 -22.76
N PRO A 6 10.73 -14.93 -22.82
CA PRO A 6 11.28 -14.14 -21.71
C PRO A 6 10.33 -13.00 -21.31
N GLY A 7 9.94 -12.93 -20.03
CA GLY A 7 9.09 -11.87 -19.48
C GLY A 7 7.65 -12.29 -19.11
N SER A 8 7.19 -13.49 -19.46
CA SER A 8 5.89 -14.00 -19.02
C SER A 8 6.00 -14.72 -17.67
N ILE A 9 6.00 -13.97 -16.57
CA ILE A 9 5.82 -14.57 -15.23
C ILE A 9 4.31 -14.70 -15.02
N ALA A 10 3.79 -15.92 -15.07
CA ALA A 10 2.42 -16.21 -14.67
C ALA A 10 2.42 -16.64 -13.19
N LYS A 11 1.89 -15.83 -12.28
CA LYS A 11 1.44 -16.33 -10.97
C LYS A 11 0.21 -17.20 -11.25
N LYS A 12 0.29 -18.51 -10.96
CA LYS A 12 -0.84 -19.43 -11.13
C LYS A 12 -1.97 -19.02 -10.17
N ALA A 13 -3.08 -18.51 -10.68
CA ALA A 13 -4.34 -18.42 -9.95
C ALA A 13 -5.50 -18.75 -10.90
N SER A 14 -6.26 -19.78 -10.52
CA SER A 14 -7.63 -20.14 -10.95
C SER A 14 -7.97 -20.17 -12.45
N SER A 15 -8.73 -21.18 -12.84
CA SER A 15 -8.99 -21.66 -14.20
C SER A 15 -9.79 -20.74 -15.15
N THR A 16 -9.82 -19.42 -14.95
CA THR A 16 -10.67 -18.54 -15.77
C THR A 16 -10.13 -17.14 -16.07
N ASN A 17 -8.97 -16.72 -15.56
CA ASN A 17 -8.35 -15.46 -15.99
C ASN A 17 -6.83 -15.54 -15.83
N SER A 18 -6.11 -15.92 -16.89
CA SER A 18 -4.66 -15.74 -16.93
C SER A 18 -4.40 -14.24 -17.10
N GLU A 19 -4.19 -13.52 -15.99
CA GLU A 19 -3.67 -12.16 -16.06
C GLU A 19 -2.25 -12.22 -16.63
N ILE A 20 -2.16 -12.01 -17.93
CA ILE A 20 -0.89 -11.95 -18.64
C ILE A 20 -0.24 -10.62 -18.25
N TYR A 21 0.76 -10.68 -17.38
CA TYR A 21 1.59 -9.50 -17.11
C TYR A 21 2.17 -8.99 -18.44
N HIS A 22 1.83 -7.75 -18.78
CA HIS A 22 2.36 -7.13 -19.97
C HIS A 22 3.86 -6.84 -19.76
N PRO A 23 4.77 -7.33 -20.62
CA PRO A 23 6.22 -7.25 -20.38
C PRO A 23 6.73 -5.81 -20.31
N GLN A 24 5.98 -4.84 -20.84
CA GLN A 24 6.32 -3.42 -20.79
C GLN A 24 5.72 -2.68 -19.59
N ALA A 25 4.91 -3.31 -18.75
CA ALA A 25 4.25 -2.64 -17.63
C ALA A 25 5.28 -2.06 -16.63
N LEU A 26 6.23 -2.89 -16.17
CA LEU A 26 7.27 -2.47 -15.23
C LEU A 26 8.19 -1.38 -15.81
N PRO A 27 8.77 -1.54 -17.03
CA PRO A 27 9.53 -0.46 -17.66
C PRO A 27 8.73 0.84 -17.81
N THR A 28 7.43 0.75 -18.11
CA THR A 28 6.59 1.94 -18.27
C THR A 28 6.40 2.66 -16.94
N VAL A 29 6.11 1.93 -15.86
CA VAL A 29 5.95 2.51 -14.52
C VAL A 29 7.26 3.14 -14.05
N ASP A 30 8.40 2.45 -14.18
CA ASP A 30 9.70 2.98 -13.76
C ASP A 30 10.11 4.23 -14.56
N ASN A 31 10.07 4.15 -15.90
CA ASN A 31 10.62 5.20 -16.77
C ASN A 31 9.68 6.39 -16.94
N HIS A 32 8.38 6.16 -17.07
CA HIS A 32 7.42 7.19 -17.47
C HIS A 32 6.59 7.75 -16.30
N ILE A 33 6.52 7.05 -15.17
CA ILE A 33 5.74 7.49 -14.01
C ILE A 33 6.66 7.81 -12.84
N LEU A 34 7.39 6.83 -12.34
CA LEU A 34 8.20 7.00 -11.13
C LEU A 34 9.38 7.93 -11.35
N THR A 35 10.14 7.78 -12.44
CA THR A 35 11.31 8.62 -12.71
C THR A 35 10.95 10.12 -12.77
N PRO A 36 9.93 10.57 -13.52
CA PRO A 36 9.52 11.98 -13.49
C PRO A 36 9.04 12.46 -12.12
N LEU A 37 8.29 11.63 -11.38
CA LEU A 37 7.82 11.99 -10.03
C LEU A 37 8.99 12.16 -9.06
N CYS A 38 9.96 11.24 -9.07
CA CYS A 38 11.12 11.30 -8.19
C CYS A 38 12.04 12.47 -8.52
N ALA A 39 12.08 12.91 -9.78
CA ALA A 39 12.82 14.09 -10.20
C ALA A 39 12.14 15.41 -9.77
N ALA A 40 10.81 15.42 -9.64
CA ALA A 40 10.03 16.62 -9.34
C ALA A 40 9.64 16.76 -7.86
N ILE A 41 9.52 15.65 -7.13
CA ILE A 41 9.01 15.60 -5.76
C ILE A 41 10.12 15.09 -4.82
N PRO A 42 10.35 15.75 -3.67
CA PRO A 42 11.44 15.38 -2.76
C PRO A 42 11.24 14.05 -2.05
N HIS A 43 10.00 13.53 -1.95
CA HIS A 43 9.70 12.27 -1.30
C HIS A 43 8.58 11.52 -2.03
N VAL A 44 8.84 10.28 -2.44
CA VAL A 44 7.93 9.39 -3.17
C VAL A 44 8.00 8.00 -2.55
N ASP A 45 6.94 7.59 -1.86
CA ASP A 45 6.82 6.26 -1.25
C ASP A 45 5.94 5.35 -2.10
N LEU A 46 6.44 4.16 -2.42
CA LEU A 46 5.74 3.16 -3.23
C LEU A 46 5.31 1.97 -2.37
N MET A 47 3.99 1.80 -2.20
CA MET A 47 3.36 0.67 -1.51
C MET A 47 3.01 -0.46 -2.49
N PRO A 48 3.19 -1.74 -2.10
CA PRO A 48 2.72 -2.88 -2.91
C PRO A 48 1.20 -3.06 -2.80
N GLY A 49 0.60 -3.54 -3.89
CA GLY A 49 -0.78 -3.99 -3.98
C GLY A 49 -0.93 -5.52 -4.01
N GLU A 50 -2.16 -6.00 -4.21
CA GLU A 50 -2.50 -7.44 -4.15
C GLU A 50 -1.79 -8.25 -5.25
N LEU A 51 -1.70 -7.66 -6.45
CA LEU A 51 -1.17 -8.31 -7.65
C LEU A 51 0.29 -7.95 -7.92
N ASP A 52 0.94 -7.25 -7.00
CA ASP A 52 2.31 -6.80 -7.21
C ASP A 52 3.32 -7.93 -6.97
N PRO A 53 4.56 -7.76 -7.47
CA PRO A 53 5.68 -8.65 -7.21
C PRO A 53 6.22 -8.51 -5.76
N SER A 54 5.31 -8.65 -4.79
CA SER A 54 5.57 -8.81 -3.35
C SER A 54 4.86 -10.08 -2.83
N ASN A 55 4.98 -10.38 -1.53
CA ASN A 55 4.16 -11.41 -0.90
C ASN A 55 2.68 -11.01 -0.92
N TYR A 56 1.81 -12.02 -1.08
CA TYR A 56 0.36 -11.82 -1.12
C TYR A 56 -0.22 -11.50 0.26
N ALA A 57 0.27 -12.17 1.30
CA ALA A 57 -0.25 -12.05 2.65
C ALA A 57 0.17 -10.74 3.32
N LEU A 58 -0.68 -10.17 4.18
CA LEU A 58 -0.34 -9.00 5.00
C LEU A 58 0.53 -9.39 6.21
N PRO A 59 1.46 -8.54 6.66
CA PRO A 59 1.94 -7.34 5.97
C PRO A 59 2.75 -7.69 4.70
N GLN A 60 2.48 -7.00 3.60
CA GLN A 60 3.24 -7.11 2.37
C GLN A 60 4.58 -6.37 2.50
N ARG A 61 5.65 -7.04 2.10
CA ARG A 61 7.02 -6.51 2.11
C ARG A 61 7.18 -5.44 1.03
N PRO A 62 8.11 -4.48 1.21
CA PRO A 62 8.52 -3.59 0.14
C PRO A 62 8.86 -4.35 -1.14
N MET A 63 8.52 -3.78 -2.28
CA MET A 63 8.88 -4.37 -3.56
C MET A 63 10.42 -4.43 -3.71
N PRO A 64 10.98 -5.46 -4.38
CA PRO A 64 12.41 -5.51 -4.65
C PRO A 64 12.89 -4.32 -5.49
N SER A 65 14.00 -3.69 -5.10
CA SER A 65 14.59 -2.55 -5.83
C SER A 65 15.07 -2.90 -7.24
N GLY A 66 15.33 -4.18 -7.52
CA GLY A 66 15.68 -4.67 -8.85
C GLY A 66 14.59 -4.50 -9.90
N LEU A 67 13.34 -4.24 -9.49
CA LEU A 67 12.22 -3.97 -10.40
C LEU A 67 12.23 -2.54 -10.97
N PHE A 68 12.95 -1.63 -10.31
CA PHE A 68 12.98 -0.20 -10.64
C PHE A 68 14.43 0.23 -10.90
N PRO A 69 15.05 -0.22 -12.00
CA PRO A 69 16.46 0.06 -12.30
C PRO A 69 16.78 1.56 -12.35
N ILE A 70 15.84 2.41 -12.75
CA ILE A 70 16.03 3.86 -12.86
C ILE A 70 15.60 4.59 -11.58
N ALA A 71 14.34 4.41 -11.12
CA ALA A 71 13.83 5.17 -9.98
C ALA A 71 14.62 4.91 -8.68
N ARG A 72 15.18 3.70 -8.49
CA ARG A 72 16.04 3.39 -7.33
C ARG A 72 17.30 4.25 -7.22
N GLY A 73 17.70 4.93 -8.31
CA GLY A 73 18.84 5.85 -8.31
C GLY A 73 18.54 7.19 -7.65
N PHE A 74 17.26 7.52 -7.44
CA PHE A 74 16.84 8.76 -6.79
C PHE A 74 16.76 8.57 -5.29
N SER A 75 17.33 9.50 -4.51
CA SER A 75 17.22 9.50 -3.05
C SER A 75 15.80 9.82 -2.54
N SER A 76 14.95 10.36 -3.41
CA SER A 76 13.54 10.66 -3.13
C SER A 76 12.63 9.44 -3.24
N PHE A 77 13.10 8.31 -3.79
CA PHE A 77 12.29 7.12 -4.02
C PHE A 77 12.47 6.08 -2.92
N ASN A 78 11.39 5.76 -2.22
CA ASN A 78 11.39 4.70 -1.22
C ASN A 78 10.36 3.62 -1.56
N GLN A 79 10.74 2.38 -1.25
CA GLN A 79 9.85 1.23 -1.35
C GLN A 79 9.43 0.87 0.07
N VAL A 80 8.13 0.84 0.32
CA VAL A 80 7.57 0.70 1.68
C VAL A 80 6.66 -0.52 1.78
N SER A 81 6.34 -0.93 2.99
CA SER A 81 5.43 -2.07 3.22
C SER A 81 3.98 -1.69 2.93
N ASN A 82 3.09 -2.69 2.93
CA ASN A 82 1.66 -2.47 3.04
C ASN A 82 1.10 -3.39 4.15
N PRO A 83 0.44 -2.87 5.20
CA PRO A 83 0.14 -1.46 5.48
C PRO A 83 1.39 -0.60 5.74
N TYR A 84 1.23 0.71 5.66
CA TYR A 84 2.29 1.69 5.87
C TYR A 84 1.86 2.79 6.83
N ALA A 85 2.75 3.14 7.75
CA ALA A 85 2.59 4.23 8.70
C ALA A 85 3.80 5.17 8.61
N VAL A 86 3.57 6.47 8.50
CA VAL A 86 4.62 7.47 8.34
C VAL A 86 4.29 8.76 9.06
N ASN A 87 5.29 9.36 9.70
CA ASN A 87 5.21 10.69 10.30
C ASN A 87 5.67 11.70 9.27
N VAL A 88 4.76 12.59 8.85
CA VAL A 88 5.07 13.68 7.92
C VAL A 88 5.26 14.96 8.73
N PRO A 89 6.41 15.64 8.61
CA PRO A 89 6.64 16.92 9.30
C PRO A 89 5.57 17.94 8.95
N LEU A 90 5.14 18.72 9.95
CA LEU A 90 4.26 19.87 9.71
C LEU A 90 5.06 21.01 9.11
N THR A 91 4.41 21.72 8.18
CA THR A 91 4.91 23.01 7.70
C THR A 91 4.25 24.13 8.53
N ASP A 92 4.86 25.31 8.59
CA ASP A 92 4.39 26.42 9.45
C ASP A 92 2.92 26.84 9.24
N ASP A 93 2.33 26.50 8.08
CA ASP A 93 0.92 26.77 7.74
C ASP A 93 -0.07 25.80 8.40
N ASP A 94 0.41 24.68 8.96
CA ASP A 94 -0.40 23.62 9.57
C ASP A 94 -0.66 23.84 11.08
N SER A 95 -0.71 25.09 11.53
CA SER A 95 -0.80 25.47 12.96
C SER A 95 -2.09 25.09 13.71
N ASN A 96 -3.08 24.46 13.05
CA ASN A 96 -4.41 24.19 13.61
C ASN A 96 -4.81 22.70 13.65
N VAL A 97 -3.90 21.80 14.01
CA VAL A 97 -4.17 20.35 14.01
C VAL A 97 -3.62 19.67 15.24
N ASN A 98 -4.29 18.57 15.63
CA ASN A 98 -3.82 17.57 16.58
C ASN A 98 -2.49 16.97 16.09
N ALA A 99 -1.39 17.69 16.29
CA ALA A 99 -0.05 17.23 15.96
C ALA A 99 0.40 16.19 16.99
N GLY A 100 1.12 15.17 16.50
CA GLY A 100 1.95 14.37 17.38
C GLY A 100 3.15 15.21 17.80
N TYR A 101 3.38 15.31 19.11
CA TYR A 101 4.67 15.70 19.65
C TYR A 101 5.38 14.43 20.08
N ASP A 102 6.66 14.36 19.75
CA ASP A 102 7.55 13.35 20.29
C ASP A 102 7.63 13.61 21.82
N ASN A 103 7.34 12.58 22.63
CA ASN A 103 7.22 12.75 24.10
C ASN A 103 8.62 12.70 24.76
N ASP A 104 9.62 13.19 24.03
CA ASP A 104 11.04 12.93 24.19
C ASP A 104 11.65 13.82 25.27
N GLY A 105 10.91 14.87 25.67
CA GLY A 105 11.37 15.89 26.61
C GLY A 105 12.45 16.78 26.02
N ASN A 106 12.75 16.68 24.72
CA ASN A 106 13.48 17.71 24.00
C ASN A 106 12.47 18.74 23.50
N ASP A 107 12.77 20.02 23.75
CA ASP A 107 11.99 21.16 23.29
C ASP A 107 12.23 21.43 21.78
N ASP A 108 12.38 20.41 20.94
CA ASP A 108 12.46 20.57 19.49
C ASP A 108 11.08 20.44 18.85
N ASP A 109 10.54 21.59 18.44
CA ASP A 109 9.26 21.84 17.77
C ASP A 109 9.04 21.10 16.41
N ASN A 110 9.46 19.83 16.26
CA ASN A 110 9.24 19.04 15.05
C ASN A 110 7.88 18.35 15.09
N ALA A 111 6.83 19.15 15.16
CA ALA A 111 5.46 18.67 15.09
C ALA A 111 5.22 17.87 13.80
N TYR A 112 4.53 16.73 13.91
CA TYR A 112 4.26 15.86 12.75
C TYR A 112 2.81 15.39 12.69
N ARG A 113 2.39 14.98 11.49
CA ARG A 113 1.13 14.26 11.22
C ARG A 113 1.43 12.80 10.93
N LEU A 114 0.81 11.90 11.68
CA LEU A 114 0.83 10.47 11.41
C LEU A 114 -0.17 10.14 10.29
N PHE A 115 0.34 9.57 9.20
CA PHE A 115 -0.46 8.95 8.16
C PHE A 115 -0.38 7.43 8.31
N LEU A 116 -1.54 6.78 8.29
CA LEU A 116 -1.66 5.32 8.27
C LEU A 116 -2.52 4.93 7.07
N GLY A 117 -2.02 4.04 6.23
CA GLY A 117 -2.69 3.63 5.02
C GLY A 117 -2.43 2.17 4.65
N SER A 118 -3.28 1.65 3.77
CA SER A 118 -3.15 0.31 3.20
C SER A 118 -3.65 0.31 1.76
N SER A 119 -3.17 -0.61 0.93
CA SER A 119 -3.50 -0.68 -0.51
C SER A 119 -4.92 -1.19 -0.84
N GLY A 120 -5.82 -1.32 0.15
CA GLY A 120 -7.25 -1.56 -0.05
C GLY A 120 -7.75 -2.98 0.23
N GLN A 121 -6.86 -3.98 0.28
CA GLN A 121 -7.23 -5.40 0.44
C GLN A 121 -8.10 -5.68 1.67
N ASN A 122 -7.79 -5.03 2.80
CA ASN A 122 -8.57 -5.12 4.04
C ASN A 122 -10.00 -4.55 3.90
N PHE A 123 -10.16 -3.44 3.16
CA PHE A 123 -11.48 -2.87 2.89
C PHE A 123 -12.29 -3.80 1.99
N ASP A 124 -11.68 -4.24 0.88
CA ASP A 124 -12.33 -5.12 -0.09
C ASP A 124 -12.80 -6.42 0.58
N ASP A 125 -12.01 -6.94 1.51
CA ASP A 125 -12.36 -8.16 2.23
C ASP A 125 -13.52 -7.96 3.20
N VAL A 126 -13.53 -6.90 4.01
CA VAL A 126 -14.65 -6.58 4.92
C VAL A 126 -15.95 -6.32 4.16
N VAL A 127 -15.88 -5.66 3.01
CA VAL A 127 -17.05 -5.37 2.17
C VAL A 127 -17.70 -6.66 1.66
N LYS A 128 -16.93 -7.69 1.29
CA LYS A 128 -17.48 -8.99 0.83
C LYS A 128 -18.41 -9.65 1.86
N TYR A 129 -18.16 -9.44 3.15
CA TYR A 129 -18.90 -10.08 4.24
C TYR A 129 -19.86 -9.15 4.98
N SER A 130 -19.91 -7.88 4.59
CA SER A 130 -20.87 -6.93 5.15
C SER A 130 -22.23 -7.12 4.48
N LEU A 131 -23.29 -7.37 5.25
CA LEU A 131 -24.64 -7.59 4.73
C LEU A 131 -25.15 -6.37 3.96
N SER A 132 -25.02 -6.39 2.64
CA SER A 132 -25.62 -5.40 1.76
C SER A 132 -27.11 -5.75 1.56
N ASN A 133 -28.00 -5.41 2.49
CA ASN A 133 -29.46 -5.45 2.25
C ASN A 133 -30.27 -4.61 3.25
N GLY A 134 -30.71 -3.41 2.85
CA GLY A 134 -31.94 -2.79 3.40
C GLY A 134 -31.92 -1.30 3.76
N VAL A 135 -32.82 -0.56 3.09
CA VAL A 135 -33.40 0.80 3.31
C VAL A 135 -32.45 2.00 3.48
N PHE A 136 -31.33 1.85 4.20
CA PHE A 136 -30.23 2.82 4.26
C PHE A 136 -28.94 2.29 3.61
N GLY A 137 -28.96 1.03 3.14
CA GLY A 137 -28.02 0.50 2.15
C GLY A 137 -26.55 0.81 2.41
N VAL A 138 -26.05 0.58 3.61
CA VAL A 138 -24.70 1.05 3.95
C VAL A 138 -23.65 -0.03 3.68
N ALA A 139 -22.71 0.27 2.79
CA ALA A 139 -21.31 -0.13 2.90
C ALA A 139 -20.44 0.80 2.03
N ASP A 140 -20.52 2.12 2.26
CA ASP A 140 -19.51 3.01 1.68
C ASP A 140 -18.15 2.60 2.24
N ARG A 141 -17.09 2.66 1.42
CA ARG A 141 -15.72 2.34 1.85
C ARG A 141 -15.31 3.22 3.04
N LEU A 142 -15.92 4.40 3.16
CA LEU A 142 -15.74 5.31 4.28
C LEU A 142 -16.31 4.75 5.60
N ASP A 143 -17.47 4.12 5.59
CA ASP A 143 -18.05 3.49 6.79
C ASP A 143 -17.20 2.32 7.26
N VAL A 144 -16.66 1.55 6.31
CA VAL A 144 -15.70 0.49 6.61
C VAL A 144 -14.42 1.08 7.20
N ALA A 145 -13.90 2.18 6.65
CA ALA A 145 -12.74 2.89 7.22
C ALA A 145 -12.97 3.30 8.68
N GLN A 146 -14.11 3.94 8.95
CA GLN A 146 -14.47 4.37 10.29
C GLN A 146 -14.60 3.18 11.23
N ARG A 147 -15.18 2.07 10.78
CA ARG A 147 -15.30 0.83 11.57
C ARG A 147 -13.94 0.22 11.89
N LEU A 148 -13.05 0.08 10.89
CA LEU A 148 -11.69 -0.44 11.09
C LEU A 148 -10.92 0.36 12.15
N LEU A 149 -11.05 1.69 12.13
CA LEU A 149 -10.47 2.56 13.15
C LEU A 149 -11.14 2.39 14.51
N SER A 150 -12.48 2.31 14.57
CA SER A 150 -13.21 2.10 15.83
C SER A 150 -12.91 0.75 16.49
N TRP A 151 -12.60 -0.27 15.68
CA TRP A 151 -12.19 -1.58 16.14
C TRP A 151 -10.72 -1.63 16.55
N GLY A 152 -9.92 -0.64 16.15
CA GLY A 152 -8.47 -0.66 16.37
C GLY A 152 -7.77 -1.80 15.65
N HIS A 153 -8.33 -2.30 14.54
CA HIS A 153 -7.80 -3.45 13.81
C HIS A 153 -7.88 -3.24 12.30
N LEU A 154 -6.73 -3.23 11.62
CA LEU A 154 -6.64 -2.92 10.19
C LEU A 154 -7.21 -4.03 9.29
N ALA A 155 -7.12 -5.29 9.70
CA ALA A 155 -7.56 -6.44 8.91
C ALA A 155 -8.32 -7.47 9.77
N PRO A 156 -9.51 -7.15 10.30
CA PRO A 156 -10.22 -7.98 11.29
C PRO A 156 -10.69 -9.33 10.75
N THR A 157 -10.78 -9.46 9.43
CA THR A 157 -11.16 -10.69 8.73
C THR A 157 -9.98 -11.63 8.49
N ALA A 158 -8.78 -11.22 8.90
CA ALA A 158 -7.60 -12.04 8.82
C ALA A 158 -7.38 -12.80 10.14
N PRO A 159 -6.89 -14.05 10.10
CA PRO A 159 -6.39 -14.79 8.92
C PRO A 159 -7.46 -15.55 8.13
N ASP A 160 -8.73 -15.46 8.53
CA ASP A 160 -9.79 -16.37 8.05
C ASP A 160 -10.09 -16.21 6.55
N THR A 161 -10.14 -14.97 6.06
CA THR A 161 -10.48 -14.67 4.65
C THR A 161 -9.43 -13.81 3.94
N LEU A 162 -8.57 -13.13 4.70
CA LEU A 162 -7.41 -12.41 4.20
C LEU A 162 -6.11 -13.06 4.73
N GLY A 163 -5.21 -13.40 3.81
CA GLY A 163 -3.96 -14.07 4.16
C GLY A 163 -3.05 -13.19 5.03
N ILE A 164 -2.57 -13.73 6.15
CA ILE A 164 -1.54 -13.10 6.98
C ILE A 164 -0.25 -13.92 6.93
N ASN A 165 0.88 -13.22 6.83
CA ASN A 165 2.17 -13.81 7.07
C ASN A 165 2.50 -13.75 8.56
N ILE A 166 2.62 -14.93 9.18
CA ILE A 166 3.03 -15.09 10.58
C ILE A 166 4.54 -15.35 10.56
N ASP A 167 5.33 -14.37 10.14
CA ASP A 167 6.78 -14.47 10.30
C ASP A 167 7.05 -14.49 11.82
N LYS A 168 7.53 -15.63 12.33
CA LYS A 168 7.88 -15.88 13.74
C LYS A 168 9.11 -15.13 14.18
#